data_AF-A0A699TL30-F1
#
_entry.id   AF-A0A699TL30-F1
#
_cell.length_a   1.000
_cell.length_b   1.000
_cell.length_c   1.000
_cell.angle_alpha   90.00
_cell.angle_beta   90.00
_cell.angle_gamma   90.00
#
_symmetry.space_group_name_H-M   'P 1'
#
loop_
_entity.id
_entity.type
_entity.pdbx_description
1 polymer ?
#
loop_
_entity_poly.entity_id
_entity_poly.type
_entity_poly.pdbx_seq_one_letter_code
_entity_poly.pdbx_strand_id
1 'polypeptide(L)'
;LVLAEPEGRKLMLLAPVVRERKGEHLAVFEELRAQGFVRARVNGKLCELDELPKLDKQKKHSIDVVVDRFKPGSTVQGIACRSAEGSAQRQRLPERRLPLLE
;
A
#
# COMPACT_ATOMS: atom_id res chain seq x y z
N LEU A 1 2.97 -6.79 -1.24
CA LEU A 1 3.43 -7.51 -0.02
C LEU A 1 3.97 -6.45 0.94
N VAL A 2 3.57 -6.44 2.21
CA VAL A 2 4.05 -5.46 3.20
C VAL A 2 5.23 -6.06 3.95
N LEU A 3 6.38 -5.39 3.97
CA LEU A 3 7.56 -5.81 4.74
C LEU A 3 7.74 -4.90 5.97
N ALA A 4 8.07 -5.52 7.11
CA ALA A 4 8.32 -4.85 8.38
C ALA A 4 9.68 -5.26 8.94
N GLU A 5 10.56 -4.29 9.21
CA GLU A 5 11.79 -4.49 9.99
C GLU A 5 11.60 -4.11 11.46
N PRO A 6 12.19 -4.84 12.42
CA PRO A 6 12.15 -4.48 13.83
C PRO A 6 13.10 -3.31 14.11
N GLU A 7 12.71 -2.43 15.03
CA GLU A 7 13.37 -1.17 15.44
C GLU A 7 13.03 0.05 14.55
N GLY A 8 12.07 0.86 14.97
CA GLY A 8 11.68 2.09 14.25
C GLY A 8 10.99 1.86 12.88
N ARG A 9 10.50 0.63 12.65
CA ARG A 9 9.59 0.10 11.62
C ARG A 9 9.35 0.98 10.40
N LYS A 10 10.31 1.25 9.52
CA LYS A 10 9.93 1.78 8.19
C LYS A 10 9.19 0.68 7.43
N LEU A 11 7.88 0.84 7.25
CA LEU A 11 7.06 -0.05 6.44
C LEU A 11 7.17 0.38 4.98
N MET A 12 7.37 -0.61 4.10
CA MET A 12 7.41 -0.38 2.66
C MET A 12 6.33 -1.21 1.97
N LEU A 13 5.56 -0.56 1.11
CA LEU A 13 4.62 -1.23 0.23
C LEU A 13 5.36 -1.63 -1.05
N LEU A 14 5.52 -2.94 -1.24
CA LEU A 14 6.16 -3.49 -2.43
C LEU A 14 5.14 -4.08 -3.41
N ALA A 15 5.28 -3.73 -4.68
CA ALA A 15 4.55 -4.33 -5.78
C ALA A 15 5.47 -5.28 -6.59
N PRO A 16 5.13 -6.57 -6.70
CA PRO A 16 5.93 -7.53 -7.46
C PRO A 16 5.74 -7.30 -8.95
N VAL A 17 6.82 -7.04 -9.68
CA VAL A 17 6.80 -6.80 -11.14
C VAL A 17 7.28 -8.04 -11.89
N VAL A 18 8.36 -8.64 -11.40
CA VAL A 18 8.94 -9.87 -11.98
C VAL A 18 9.17 -10.89 -10.88
N ARG A 19 8.77 -12.14 -11.12
CA ARG A 19 8.94 -13.25 -10.17
C ARG A 19 9.67 -14.42 -10.82
N GLU A 20 10.86 -14.72 -10.30
CA GLU A 20 11.66 -15.90 -10.66
C GLU A 20 11.91 -16.10 -12.16
N ARG A 21 12.03 -15.00 -12.91
CA ARG A 21 12.27 -15.04 -14.36
C ARG A 21 13.75 -14.83 -14.66
N LYS A 22 14.26 -15.60 -15.63
CA LYS A 22 15.61 -15.43 -16.16
C LYS A 22 15.67 -14.21 -17.09
N GLY A 23 16.79 -13.50 -17.10
CA GLY A 23 17.02 -12.35 -17.99
C GLY A 23 17.50 -11.10 -17.25
N GLU A 24 17.99 -10.13 -18.02
CA GLU A 24 18.46 -8.84 -17.46
C GLU A 24 17.31 -7.90 -17.09
N HIS A 25 16.12 -8.09 -17.66
CA HIS A 25 14.92 -7.28 -17.42
C HIS A 25 15.13 -5.76 -17.63
N LEU A 26 16.05 -5.35 -18.52
CA LEU A 26 16.36 -3.94 -18.80
C LEU A 26 15.12 -3.13 -19.18
N ALA A 27 14.24 -3.68 -20.04
CA ALA A 27 13.00 -3.02 -20.45
C ALA A 27 12.07 -2.73 -19.25
N VAL A 28 12.02 -3.63 -18.27
CA VAL A 28 11.23 -3.44 -17.05
C VAL A 28 11.80 -2.29 -16.23
N PHE A 29 13.13 -2.21 -16.10
CA PHE A 29 13.77 -1.12 -15.36
C PHE A 29 13.64 0.25 -16.04
N GLU A 30 13.65 0.29 -17.37
CA GLU A 30 13.36 1.50 -18.15
C GLU A 30 11.91 1.95 -17.95
N GLU A 31 10.96 1.03 -18.01
CA GLU A 31 9.54 1.33 -17.76
C GLU A 31 9.30 1.84 -16.34
N LEU A 32 9.93 1.22 -15.33
CA LEU A 32 9.84 1.67 -13.95
C LEU A 32 10.45 3.08 -13.75
N ARG A 33 11.55 3.40 -14.45
CA ARG A 33 12.13 4.75 -14.44
C ARG A 33 11.21 5.75 -15.12
N ALA A 34 10.60 5.40 -16.25
CA ALA A 34 9.63 6.24 -16.94
C ALA A 34 8.38 6.52 -16.09
N GLN A 35 7.98 5.57 -15.24
CA GLN A 35 6.89 5.75 -14.26
C GLN A 35 7.30 6.59 -13.03
N GLY A 36 8.56 7.00 -12.92
CA GLY A 36 9.05 7.86 -11.84
C GLY A 36 9.41 7.11 -10.56
N PHE A 37 9.54 5.78 -10.59
CA PHE A 37 10.05 5.04 -9.44
C PHE A 37 11.54 5.28 -9.27
N VAL A 38 11.97 5.35 -8.00
CA VAL A 38 13.38 5.57 -7.63
C VAL A 38 14.04 4.32 -7.07
N ARG A 39 13.26 3.46 -6.39
CA ARG A 39 13.78 2.31 -5.63
C ARG A 39 13.07 1.02 -6.00
N ALA A 40 13.85 -0.04 -6.12
CA ALA A 40 13.36 -1.39 -6.34
C ALA A 40 14.13 -2.39 -5.48
N ARG A 41 13.47 -3.49 -5.13
CA ARG A 41 14.06 -4.64 -4.47
C ARG A 41 14.34 -5.70 -5.51
N VAL A 42 15.61 -6.02 -5.71
CA VAL A 42 16.08 -7.03 -6.65
C VAL A 42 16.66 -8.19 -5.86
N ASN A 43 16.09 -9.39 -6.02
CA ASN A 43 16.48 -10.61 -5.30
C ASN A 43 16.54 -10.43 -3.78
N GLY A 44 15.62 -9.65 -3.23
CA GLY A 44 15.56 -9.34 -1.80
C GLY A 44 16.45 -8.20 -1.33
N LYS A 45 17.33 -7.65 -2.18
CA LYS A 45 18.16 -6.48 -1.86
C LYS A 45 17.51 -5.20 -2.36
N LEU A 46 17.40 -4.19 -1.50
CA LEU A 46 16.88 -2.87 -1.87
C LEU A 46 17.98 -2.07 -2.55
N CYS A 47 17.73 -1.60 -3.77
CA CYS A 47 18.66 -0.83 -4.59
C CYS A 47 17.93 0.35 -5.25
N GLU A 48 18.68 1.39 -5.62
CA GLU A 48 18.14 2.49 -6.42
C GLU A 48 18.15 2.09 -7.90
N LEU A 49 17.16 2.55 -8.66
CA LEU A 49 16.99 2.20 -10.07
C LEU A 49 18.11 2.79 -10.96
N ASP A 50 18.72 3.89 -10.54
CA ASP A 50 19.89 4.50 -11.21
C ASP A 50 21.20 3.73 -10.96
N GLU A 51 21.35 3.10 -9.79
CA GLU A 51 22.56 2.38 -9.38
C GLU A 51 22.33 0.87 -9.36
N LEU A 52 21.59 0.34 -10.34
CA LEU A 52 21.32 -1.09 -10.42
C LEU A 52 22.58 -1.89 -10.78
N PRO A 53 22.89 -2.97 -10.05
CA PRO A 53 23.92 -3.91 -10.48
C PRO A 53 23.47 -4.65 -11.74
N LYS A 54 24.40 -4.97 -12.65
CA LYS A 54 24.10 -5.78 -13.84
C LYS A 54 23.54 -7.14 -13.43
N LEU A 55 22.33 -7.45 -13.91
CA LEU A 55 21.70 -8.76 -13.72
C LEU A 55 22.25 -9.78 -14.72
N ASP A 56 22.21 -11.05 -14.36
CA ASP A 56 22.76 -12.14 -15.17
C ASP A 56 21.64 -12.81 -15.97
N LYS A 57 21.79 -12.89 -17.31
CA LYS A 57 20.77 -13.48 -18.21
C LYS A 57 20.42 -14.93 -17.84
N GLN A 58 21.35 -15.69 -17.28
CA GLN A 58 21.13 -17.11 -17.00
C GLN A 58 20.48 -17.37 -15.64
N LYS A 59 20.49 -16.37 -14.75
CA LYS A 59 19.98 -16.51 -13.38
C LYS A 59 18.54 -16.03 -13.28
N LYS A 60 17.78 -16.69 -12.40
CA LYS A 60 16.42 -16.26 -12.07
C LYS A 60 16.49 -15.04 -11.17
N HIS A 61 15.65 -14.06 -11.47
CA HIS A 61 15.57 -12.83 -10.73
C HIS A 61 14.14 -12.49 -10.33
N SER A 62 14.01 -11.89 -9.15
CA SER A 62 12.74 -11.36 -8.62
C SER A 62 12.90 -9.88 -8.37
N ILE A 63 11.98 -9.07 -8.91
CA ILE A 63 12.01 -7.61 -8.87
C ILE A 63 10.70 -7.13 -8.29
N ASP A 64 10.78 -6.45 -7.16
CA ASP A 64 9.65 -5.77 -6.52
C ASP A 64 9.91 -4.25 -6.53
N VAL A 65 8.97 -3.43 -6.98
CA VAL A 65 9.12 -1.96 -6.90
C VAL A 65 8.60 -1.43 -5.57
N VAL A 66 9.26 -0.40 -5.03
CA VAL A 66 8.76 0.30 -3.83
C VAL A 66 7.73 1.33 -4.26
N VAL A 67 6.48 1.11 -3.85
CA VAL A 67 5.36 2.02 -4.17
C VAL A 67 5.19 3.08 -3.09
N ASP A 68 5.32 2.68 -1.82
CA ASP A 68 5.11 3.58 -0.69
C ASP A 68 6.05 3.24 0.47
N ARG A 69 6.35 4.25 1.29
CA ARG A 69 7.18 4.16 2.50
C ARG A 69 6.52 4.96 3.61
N PHE A 70 6.19 4.31 4.72
CA PHE A 70 5.62 5.00 5.89
C PHE A 70 6.28 4.53 7.18
N LYS A 71 6.47 5.47 8.11
CA LYS A 71 6.88 5.17 9.48
C LYS A 71 5.61 5.08 10.33
N PRO A 72 5.30 3.94 10.96
CA PRO A 72 4.29 3.85 11.99
C PRO A 72 4.88 4.52 13.23
N GLY A 73 4.64 5.83 13.34
CA GLY A 73 4.91 6.64 14.51
C GLY A 73 3.58 7.06 15.11
N SER A 74 3.27 6.48 16.28
CA SER A 74 2.39 6.95 17.37
C SER A 74 1.15 7.77 16.99
N THR A 75 -0.01 7.25 17.42
CA THR A 75 -1.37 7.81 17.34
C THR A 75 -2.10 7.50 16.04
N VAL A 76 -2.82 6.38 16.07
CA VAL A 76 -4.10 6.23 15.36
C VAL A 76 -5.13 7.18 15.99
N GLN A 77 -5.08 8.45 15.63
CA GLN A 77 -6.25 9.32 15.69
C GLN A 77 -6.27 10.09 14.37
N GLY A 78 -7.32 9.88 13.57
CA GLY A 78 -7.57 10.72 12.41
C GLY A 78 -7.49 10.04 11.05
N ILE A 79 -7.84 8.77 10.92
CA ILE A 79 -8.63 8.38 9.75
C ILE A 79 -9.85 7.66 10.30
N ALA A 80 -10.94 8.40 10.39
CA ALA A 80 -12.26 7.85 10.64
C ALA A 80 -12.49 6.72 9.63
N CYS A 81 -12.33 5.48 10.09
CA CYS A 81 -13.10 4.37 9.56
C CYS A 81 -14.55 4.76 9.77
N ARG A 82 -15.15 5.44 8.79
CA ARG A 82 -16.60 5.51 8.69
C ARG A 82 -17.04 4.10 8.42
N SER A 83 -17.31 3.37 9.49
CA SER A 83 -18.24 2.26 9.46
C SER A 83 -19.46 2.78 8.71
N ALA A 84 -19.77 2.17 7.57
CA ALA A 84 -21.04 2.39 6.92
C ALA A 84 -22.10 1.68 7.79
N GLU A 85 -22.39 2.27 8.94
CA GLU A 85 -23.58 1.93 9.71
C GLU A 85 -24.74 2.59 8.97
N GLY A 86 -25.33 1.79 8.09
CA GLY A 86 -26.57 2.12 7.39
C GLY A 86 -27.60 2.61 8.41
N SER A 87 -27.96 3.87 8.25
CA SER A 87 -28.96 4.60 8.99
C SER A 87 -30.28 3.83 9.06
N ALA A 88 -30.60 3.27 10.22
CA ALA A 88 -31.97 2.90 10.58
C ALA A 88 -32.45 3.71 11.81
N GLN A 89 -32.13 5.00 11.86
CA GLN A 89 -32.73 5.94 12.80
C GLN A 89 -34.08 6.41 12.22
N ARG A 90 -35.13 5.60 12.35
CA ARG A 90 -36.51 6.05 12.11
C ARG A 90 -36.85 7.08 13.18
N GLN A 91 -36.89 8.34 12.76
CA GLN A 91 -37.20 9.50 13.59
C GLN A 91 -38.55 9.31 14.26
N ARG A 92 -38.51 9.32 15.59
CA ARG A 92 -39.66 9.55 16.46
C ARG A 92 -39.90 11.06 16.46
N LEU A 93 -41.06 11.51 15.99
CA LEU A 93 -41.52 12.90 16.11
C LEU A 93 -42.95 12.92 16.67
N PRO A 94 -43.35 14.04 17.31
CA PRO A 94 -43.77 14.06 18.70
C PRO A 94 -45.28 14.06 18.90
N GLU A 95 -45.65 13.81 20.16
CA GLU A 95 -46.97 13.95 20.73
C GLU A 95 -47.67 15.25 20.32
N ARG A 96 -48.94 15.13 19.90
CA ARG A 96 -49.89 16.23 20.05
C ARG A 96 -51.33 15.75 20.09
N ARG A 97 -51.84 15.80 21.33
CA ARG A 97 -53.14 16.36 21.74
C ARG A 97 -54.39 15.45 21.67
N LEU A 98 -54.79 15.01 22.86
CA LEU A 98 -56.18 14.66 23.22
C LEU A 98 -57.15 15.81 22.92
N PRO A 99 -58.41 15.50 22.59
CA PRO A 99 -59.53 15.71 23.53
C PRO A 99 -60.47 14.48 23.56
N LEU A 100 -60.84 13.90 24.72
CA LEU A 100 -61.87 14.27 25.72
C LEU A 100 -63.33 14.19 25.21
N LEU A 101 -64.10 13.26 25.83
CA LEU A 101 -65.57 13.06 25.86
C LEU A 101 -66.22 12.55 24.54
N GLU A 102 -67.12 11.56 24.54
CA GLU A 102 -68.04 10.99 25.54
C GLU A 102 -68.01 9.45 25.60
#